data_AF-A0A101RUV6-F1
#
_entry.id   AF-A0A101RUV6-F1
#
_cell.length_a   1.000
_cell.length_b   1.000
_cell.length_c   1.000
_cell.angle_alpha   90.00
_cell.angle_beta   90.00
_cell.angle_gamma   90.00
#
_symmetry.space_group_name_H-M   'P 1'
#
loop_
_entity.id
_entity.type
_entity.pdbx_description
1 polymer ?
#
loop_
_entity_poly.entity_id
_entity_poly.type
_entity_poly.pdbx_seq_one_letter_code
_entity_poly.pdbx_strand_id
1 'polypeptide(L)'
;MAVAAAALGMGGVTAAHAADPPEVTYAGSVSDDLGILQINARSAADIKSITAHLVSYGSQTEVAEIGTKDFRLFSGTLQDGSWRTKKPLKLPEFGSYRIDVEVTDADGGHVLQQSAGDFAYYVVAQFGALTVDRTAIDREHRDVQVEGTLYGRWPTRQVKPLAARQVEINVDYWTQATVTTDARGHFTASVRLDTAAPVQAVFAMDGGTPTVLYGESEPVQIGVDQIPTRFTSTVSSTDVDFGQPVTVSVKVEQKTADGWVPLAGHSGGVLFGPDDAQTDLVGRFTTADDGTFTMDYTPWQGGYFQLALDTSDDPFLQAGTGTSDVVHVHRASKFTAFTAARSDTGQVHAEGLIDFPDGWTPARINVHIQSSPDGVNWSTLTTVEASWGGSGNDFAADLDESGAGYYRAVFDADDNFQSATSQTVFVPASA
;
A
#
# COMPACT_ATOMS: atom_id res chain seq x y z
N MET A 1 64.43 55.09 -78.22
CA MET A 1 64.36 55.11 -76.74
C MET A 1 63.15 55.92 -76.32
N ALA A 2 62.15 55.27 -75.74
CA ALA A 2 61.18 55.84 -74.80
C ALA A 2 60.50 54.65 -74.11
N VAL A 3 60.52 54.66 -72.78
CA VAL A 3 59.95 53.66 -71.88
C VAL A 3 58.51 54.04 -71.57
N ALA A 4 57.60 53.06 -71.54
CA ALA A 4 56.32 53.19 -70.84
C ALA A 4 55.93 51.83 -70.23
N ALA A 5 55.78 51.82 -68.91
CA ALA A 5 55.37 50.69 -68.08
C ALA A 5 53.83 50.55 -68.04
N ALA A 6 53.34 49.32 -67.92
CA ALA A 6 51.95 49.03 -67.57
C ALA A 6 51.92 47.91 -66.51
N ALA A 7 51.09 48.12 -65.49
CA ALA A 7 51.09 47.46 -64.20
C ALA A 7 50.41 46.08 -64.20
N LEU A 8 50.97 45.15 -63.43
CA LEU A 8 50.34 43.89 -63.03
C LEU A 8 49.37 44.16 -61.87
N GLY A 9 48.07 44.04 -62.13
CA GLY A 9 47.04 43.97 -61.10
C GLY A 9 46.98 42.57 -60.51
N MET A 10 47.53 42.39 -59.31
CA MET A 10 47.26 41.22 -58.48
C MET A 10 45.87 41.39 -57.84
N GLY A 11 44.85 40.80 -58.46
CA GLY A 11 43.55 40.61 -57.82
C GLY A 11 43.67 39.49 -56.78
N GLY A 12 43.69 39.87 -55.50
CA GLY A 12 43.59 38.94 -54.40
C GLY A 12 42.24 38.23 -54.45
N VAL A 13 42.26 36.91 -54.61
CA VAL A 13 41.11 36.05 -54.37
C VAL A 13 40.87 36.06 -52.86
N THR A 14 39.85 36.78 -52.39
CA THR A 14 39.32 36.56 -51.04
C THR A 14 38.78 35.14 -51.01
N ALA A 15 39.44 34.26 -50.27
CA ALA A 15 38.88 32.96 -49.92
C ALA A 15 37.54 33.22 -49.23
N ALA A 16 36.44 32.83 -49.89
CA ALA A 16 35.14 32.80 -49.26
C ALA A 16 35.23 31.84 -48.08
N HIS A 17 35.05 32.34 -46.86
CA HIS A 17 34.79 31.48 -45.71
C HIS A 17 33.54 30.67 -46.05
N ALA A 18 33.69 29.36 -46.24
CA ALA A 18 32.55 28.47 -46.27
C ALA A 18 31.86 28.61 -44.90
N ALA A 19 30.64 29.13 -44.89
CA ALA A 19 29.80 29.12 -43.69
C ALA A 19 29.68 27.67 -43.21
N ASP A 20 29.67 27.46 -41.90
CA ASP A 20 29.45 26.13 -41.33
C ASP A 20 28.12 25.59 -41.90
N PRO A 21 28.11 24.37 -42.49
CA PRO A 21 26.93 23.86 -43.14
C PRO A 21 25.81 23.63 -42.11
N PRO A 22 24.54 23.69 -42.53
CA PRO A 22 23.43 23.28 -41.67
C PRO A 22 23.61 21.83 -41.20
N GLU A 23 23.05 21.51 -40.05
CA GLU A 23 23.10 20.17 -39.44
C GLU A 23 21.69 19.64 -39.21
N VAL A 24 21.45 18.37 -39.54
CA VAL A 24 20.20 17.66 -39.21
C VAL A 24 20.42 16.87 -37.92
N THR A 25 19.75 17.30 -36.85
CA THR A 25 19.92 16.72 -35.52
C THR A 25 18.90 15.62 -35.21
N TYR A 26 17.80 15.57 -35.95
CA TYR A 26 16.77 14.54 -35.83
C TYR A 26 15.90 14.44 -37.08
N ALA A 27 15.51 13.23 -37.47
CA ALA A 27 14.45 12.99 -38.43
C ALA A 27 13.62 11.80 -37.97
N GLY A 28 12.29 11.95 -37.91
CA GLY A 28 11.42 10.85 -37.51
C GLY A 28 9.93 11.13 -37.58
N SER A 29 9.13 10.08 -37.39
CA SER A 29 7.68 10.22 -37.17
C SER A 29 7.39 10.80 -35.78
N VAL A 30 6.36 11.64 -35.66
CA VAL A 30 5.88 12.09 -34.35
C VAL A 30 5.19 10.93 -33.63
N SER A 31 5.57 10.65 -32.37
CA SER A 31 5.12 9.45 -31.63
C SER A 31 3.61 9.33 -31.47
N ASP A 32 2.89 10.45 -31.31
CA ASP A 32 1.44 10.47 -31.17
C ASP A 32 0.69 10.68 -32.50
N ASP A 33 1.40 10.85 -33.62
CA ASP A 33 0.86 11.06 -34.96
C ASP A 33 1.85 10.54 -36.02
N LEU A 34 1.86 9.21 -36.20
CA LEU A 34 2.79 8.49 -37.09
C LEU A 34 2.70 8.89 -38.57
N GLY A 35 1.71 9.69 -38.97
CA GLY A 35 1.64 10.26 -40.31
C GLY A 35 2.44 11.54 -40.50
N ILE A 36 2.92 12.17 -39.42
CA ILE A 36 3.63 13.44 -39.47
C ILE A 36 5.13 13.20 -39.38
N LEU A 37 5.85 13.67 -40.39
CA LEU A 37 7.31 13.68 -40.40
C LEU A 37 7.78 14.95 -39.69
N GLN A 38 8.72 14.78 -38.76
CA GLN A 38 9.43 15.84 -38.05
C GLN A 38 10.91 15.81 -38.40
N ILE A 39 11.44 16.97 -38.76
CA ILE A 39 12.88 17.21 -38.97
C ILE A 39 13.32 18.29 -38.00
N ASN A 40 14.40 18.06 -37.26
CA ASN A 40 15.08 19.10 -36.50
C ASN A 40 16.41 19.41 -37.18
N ALA A 41 16.69 20.70 -37.35
CA ALA A 41 17.89 21.16 -38.00
C ALA A 41 18.37 22.48 -37.39
N ARG A 42 19.68 22.73 -37.46
CA ARG A 42 20.30 23.95 -36.97
C ARG A 42 21.32 24.51 -37.97
N SER A 43 21.45 25.83 -38.02
CA SER A 43 22.47 26.56 -38.79
C SER A 43 22.76 27.91 -38.12
N ALA A 44 23.93 28.50 -38.43
CA ALA A 44 24.26 29.87 -38.07
C ALA A 44 23.37 30.90 -38.82
N ALA A 45 22.83 30.53 -39.98
CA ALA A 45 21.91 31.32 -40.78
C ALA A 45 20.49 30.74 -40.76
N ASP A 46 19.49 31.51 -41.18
CA ASP A 46 18.11 31.03 -41.32
C ASP A 46 18.06 29.83 -42.29
N ILE A 47 17.48 28.72 -41.87
CA ILE A 47 17.16 27.60 -42.77
C ILE A 47 16.06 28.04 -43.76
N LYS A 48 16.36 27.91 -45.06
CA LYS A 48 15.48 28.34 -46.16
C LYS A 48 14.81 27.17 -46.88
N SER A 49 15.46 26.02 -46.95
CA SER A 49 14.87 24.80 -47.51
C SER A 49 15.17 23.58 -46.64
N ILE A 50 14.16 22.72 -46.57
CA ILE A 50 14.26 21.35 -46.08
C ILE A 50 13.56 20.48 -47.12
N THR A 51 14.24 19.44 -47.60
CA THR A 51 13.66 18.38 -48.43
C THR A 51 13.93 17.06 -47.74
N ALA A 52 12.92 16.20 -47.63
CA ALA A 52 13.07 14.87 -47.06
C ALA A 52 12.69 13.80 -48.08
N HIS A 53 13.51 12.76 -48.18
CA HIS A 53 13.33 11.61 -49.05
C HIS A 53 13.04 10.39 -48.18
N LEU A 54 11.88 9.77 -48.39
CA LEU A 54 11.53 8.53 -47.71
C LEU A 54 11.88 7.35 -48.59
N VAL A 55 12.75 6.48 -48.09
CA VAL A 55 13.26 5.31 -48.81
C VAL A 55 12.78 4.05 -48.11
N SER A 56 12.14 3.15 -48.86
CA SER A 56 11.68 1.87 -48.34
C SER A 56 12.88 0.96 -48.04
N TYR A 57 12.93 0.38 -46.83
CA TYR A 57 13.96 -0.60 -46.48
C TYR A 57 13.84 -1.89 -47.31
N GLY A 58 12.62 -2.28 -47.69
CA GLY A 58 12.38 -3.51 -48.44
C GLY A 58 12.84 -3.42 -49.89
N SER A 59 12.49 -2.33 -50.58
CA SER A 59 12.81 -2.16 -52.00
C SER A 59 14.08 -1.34 -52.26
N GLN A 60 14.60 -0.62 -51.25
CA GLN A 60 15.70 0.35 -51.38
C GLN A 60 15.41 1.47 -52.40
N THR A 61 14.12 1.76 -52.65
CA THR A 61 13.68 2.82 -53.55
C THR A 61 13.07 3.98 -52.78
N GLU A 62 13.28 5.20 -53.25
CA GLU A 62 12.52 6.36 -52.78
C GLU A 62 11.04 6.16 -53.11
N VAL A 63 10.18 6.36 -52.11
CA VAL A 63 8.72 6.23 -52.23
C VAL A 63 8.00 7.57 -52.06
N ALA A 64 8.68 8.58 -51.52
CA ALA A 64 8.15 9.93 -51.41
C ALA A 64 9.27 10.97 -51.26
N GLU A 65 9.07 12.11 -51.91
CA GLU A 65 9.84 13.34 -51.71
C GLU A 65 8.92 14.39 -51.05
N ILE A 66 9.36 14.99 -49.95
CA ILE A 66 8.62 15.99 -49.20
C ILE A 66 9.40 17.30 -49.27
N GLY A 67 8.88 18.25 -50.03
CA GLY A 67 9.53 19.54 -50.25
C GLY A 67 9.28 20.54 -49.12
N THR A 68 10.06 21.62 -49.11
CA THR A 68 10.02 22.66 -48.07
C THR A 68 8.62 23.24 -47.86
N LYS A 69 7.85 23.41 -48.93
CA LYS A 69 6.48 23.94 -48.87
C LYS A 69 5.52 23.07 -48.07
N ASP A 70 5.82 21.79 -47.89
CA ASP A 70 4.99 20.82 -47.16
C ASP A 70 5.30 20.84 -45.67
N PHE A 71 6.40 21.48 -45.25
CA PHE A 71 6.77 21.71 -43.86
C PHE A 71 6.25 23.04 -43.32
N ARG A 72 5.99 23.07 -42.02
CA ARG A 72 5.85 24.29 -41.22
C ARG A 72 6.82 24.24 -40.06
N LEU A 73 7.39 25.37 -39.67
CA LEU A 73 8.08 25.49 -38.39
C LEU A 73 7.06 25.25 -37.28
N PHE A 74 7.26 24.17 -36.53
CA PHE A 74 6.37 23.76 -35.43
C PHE A 74 6.81 24.38 -34.10
N SER A 75 8.13 24.43 -33.85
CA SER A 75 8.73 25.04 -32.68
C SER A 75 10.17 25.49 -32.98
N GLY A 76 10.73 26.37 -32.14
CA GLY A 76 12.08 26.91 -32.31
C GLY A 76 12.12 28.16 -33.20
N THR A 77 13.29 28.42 -33.79
CA THR A 77 13.53 29.54 -34.72
C THR A 77 13.88 29.02 -36.11
N LEU A 78 14.15 29.92 -37.05
CA LEU A 78 14.63 29.53 -38.38
C LEU A 78 16.09 29.05 -38.36
N GLN A 79 16.87 29.42 -37.34
CA GLN A 79 18.26 28.97 -37.16
C GLN A 79 18.36 27.65 -36.39
N ASP A 80 17.40 27.36 -35.51
CA ASP A 80 17.37 26.14 -34.69
C ASP A 80 15.91 25.76 -34.46
N GLY A 81 15.42 24.84 -35.28
CA GLY A 81 13.99 24.61 -35.43
C GLY A 81 13.59 23.14 -35.47
N SER A 82 12.30 22.92 -35.22
CA SER A 82 11.62 21.67 -35.50
C SER A 82 10.55 21.93 -36.54
N TRP A 83 10.69 21.31 -37.70
CA TRP A 83 9.75 21.41 -38.81
C TRP A 83 8.92 20.13 -38.89
N ARG A 84 7.61 20.31 -39.02
CA ARG A 84 6.66 19.19 -39.20
C ARG A 84 5.93 19.33 -40.51
N THR A 85 5.59 18.22 -41.15
CA THR A 85 4.70 18.25 -42.31
C THR A 85 3.34 18.86 -41.92
N LYS A 86 2.76 19.64 -42.83
CA LYS A 86 1.48 20.32 -42.61
C LYS A 86 0.31 19.34 -42.57
N LYS A 87 0.44 18.22 -43.26
CA LYS A 87 -0.57 17.17 -43.37
C LYS A 87 0.09 15.81 -43.18
N PRO A 88 -0.67 14.81 -42.69
CA PRO A 88 -0.18 13.44 -42.66
C PRO A 88 0.20 12.94 -44.05
N LEU A 89 1.32 12.25 -44.14
CA LEU A 89 1.81 11.63 -45.35
C LEU A 89 0.91 10.45 -45.76
N LYS A 90 0.84 10.21 -47.07
CA LYS A 90 0.15 9.07 -47.68
C LYS A 90 1.18 8.25 -48.43
N LEU A 91 1.59 7.13 -47.83
CA LEU A 91 2.56 6.21 -48.42
C LEU A 91 1.83 4.98 -48.99
N PRO A 92 2.43 4.30 -49.99
CA PRO A 92 1.79 3.15 -50.63
C PRO A 92 1.66 1.94 -49.70
N GLU A 93 2.59 1.76 -48.76
CA GLU A 93 2.64 0.60 -47.87
C GLU A 93 2.85 1.02 -46.40
N PHE A 94 2.44 0.17 -45.46
CA PHE A 94 2.77 0.34 -44.04
C PHE A 94 4.15 -0.24 -43.74
N GLY A 95 4.90 0.41 -42.87
CA GLY A 95 6.27 -0.02 -42.55
C GLY A 95 7.13 1.11 -41.99
N SER A 96 8.40 0.78 -41.77
CA SER A 96 9.43 1.76 -41.43
C SER A 96 10.15 2.18 -42.71
N TYR A 97 10.49 3.46 -42.80
CA TYR A 97 11.20 4.05 -43.94
C TYR A 97 12.43 4.80 -43.45
N ARG A 98 13.53 4.67 -44.18
CA ARG A 98 14.72 5.50 -43.97
C ARG A 98 14.39 6.93 -44.41
N ILE A 99 14.85 7.91 -43.65
CA ILE A 99 14.75 9.33 -44.01
C ILE A 99 16.13 9.83 -44.42
N ASP A 100 16.25 10.30 -45.65
CA ASP A 100 17.38 11.13 -46.08
C ASP A 100 16.93 12.59 -46.13
N VAL A 101 17.75 13.53 -45.64
CA VAL A 101 17.35 14.93 -45.48
C VAL A 101 18.35 15.86 -46.13
N GLU A 102 17.85 16.77 -46.94
CA GLU A 102 18.58 17.88 -47.52
C GLU A 102 18.15 19.18 -46.83
N VAL A 103 19.12 20.00 -46.40
CA VAL A 103 18.87 21.31 -45.79
C VAL A 103 19.75 22.37 -46.47
N THR A 104 19.17 23.54 -46.77
CA THR A 104 19.91 24.72 -47.22
C THR A 104 19.55 25.93 -46.38
N ASP A 105 20.55 26.72 -45.98
CA ASP A 105 20.36 27.97 -45.25
C ASP A 105 20.46 29.23 -46.13
N ALA A 106 20.30 30.39 -45.52
CA ALA A 106 20.27 31.69 -46.19
C ALA A 106 21.61 32.09 -46.81
N ASP A 107 22.72 31.56 -46.29
CA ASP A 107 24.08 31.87 -46.74
C ASP A 107 24.52 30.90 -47.85
N GLY A 108 23.66 29.96 -48.23
CA GLY A 108 23.93 28.94 -49.24
C GLY A 108 24.64 27.71 -48.70
N GLY A 109 24.78 27.60 -47.37
CA GLY A 109 25.24 26.38 -46.71
C GLY A 109 24.28 25.23 -47.01
N HIS A 110 24.82 24.06 -47.36
CA HIS A 110 24.05 22.90 -47.79
C HIS A 110 24.54 21.63 -47.11
N VAL A 111 23.62 20.76 -46.72
CA VAL A 111 23.91 19.40 -46.28
C VAL A 111 22.91 18.42 -46.89
N LEU A 112 23.40 17.26 -47.31
CA LEU A 112 22.60 16.06 -47.54
C LEU A 112 23.00 15.00 -46.51
N GLN A 113 22.13 14.73 -45.55
CA GLN A 113 22.34 13.71 -44.54
C GLN A 113 21.55 12.45 -44.90
N GLN A 114 22.28 11.42 -45.33
CA GLN A 114 21.70 10.10 -45.55
C GLN A 114 21.46 9.39 -44.22
N SER A 115 20.39 8.59 -44.14
CA SER A 115 20.01 7.87 -42.91
C SER A 115 19.88 8.80 -41.70
N ALA A 116 19.27 9.97 -41.88
CA ALA A 116 19.06 10.95 -40.81
C ALA A 116 18.10 10.44 -39.71
N GLY A 117 17.31 9.40 -40.00
CA GLY A 117 16.47 8.69 -39.04
C GLY A 117 15.42 7.81 -39.71
N ASP A 118 14.38 7.45 -38.94
CA ASP A 118 13.35 6.49 -39.32
C ASP A 118 11.94 7.10 -39.26
N PHE A 119 11.16 6.89 -40.32
CA PHE A 119 9.75 7.23 -40.36
C PHE A 119 8.90 5.98 -40.18
N ALA A 120 8.26 5.85 -39.01
CA ALA A 120 7.37 4.75 -38.70
C ALA A 120 5.96 5.05 -39.24
N TYR A 121 5.50 4.28 -40.23
CA TYR A 121 4.20 4.45 -40.87
C TYR A 121 3.30 3.23 -40.61
N TYR A 122 2.71 3.18 -39.42
CA TYR A 122 1.91 2.05 -38.96
C TYR A 122 0.54 2.49 -38.46
N VAL A 123 -0.42 1.55 -38.44
CA VAL A 123 -1.69 1.75 -37.74
C VAL A 123 -1.45 1.55 -36.25
N VAL A 124 -1.99 2.42 -35.40
CA VAL A 124 -1.91 2.27 -33.93
C VAL A 124 -3.23 1.69 -33.42
N ALA A 125 -3.18 0.56 -32.71
CA ALA A 125 -4.35 -0.01 -32.05
C ALA A 125 -4.82 0.89 -30.90
N GLN A 126 -6.13 1.01 -30.75
CA GLN A 126 -6.78 1.77 -29.70
C GLN A 126 -8.07 1.07 -29.30
N PHE A 127 -8.42 1.16 -28.02
CA PHE A 127 -9.63 0.56 -27.48
C PHE A 127 -10.61 1.65 -27.06
N GLY A 128 -11.90 1.35 -27.26
CA GLY A 128 -12.96 2.07 -26.56
C GLY A 128 -12.95 1.71 -25.08
N ALA A 129 -13.72 2.45 -24.27
CA ALA A 129 -13.94 2.06 -22.89
C ALA A 129 -14.54 0.64 -22.84
N LEU A 130 -13.98 -0.20 -21.97
CA LEU A 130 -14.55 -1.51 -21.72
C LEU A 130 -15.84 -1.38 -20.94
N THR A 131 -16.79 -2.27 -21.23
CA THR A 131 -17.99 -2.46 -20.42
C THR A 131 -17.91 -3.84 -19.78
N VAL A 132 -18.28 -3.90 -18.50
CA VAL A 132 -18.38 -5.15 -17.76
C VAL A 132 -19.80 -5.29 -17.21
N ASP A 133 -20.29 -6.51 -17.10
CA ASP A 133 -21.63 -6.78 -16.56
C ASP A 133 -21.70 -6.62 -15.04
N ARG A 134 -20.56 -6.66 -14.35
CA ARG A 134 -20.42 -6.37 -12.92
C ARG A 134 -19.04 -5.84 -12.57
N THR A 135 -18.95 -5.09 -11.48
CA THR A 135 -17.69 -4.53 -10.94
C THR A 135 -17.24 -5.18 -9.64
N ALA A 136 -17.98 -6.18 -9.17
CA ALA A 136 -17.61 -7.02 -8.04
C ALA A 136 -18.05 -8.47 -8.31
N ILE A 137 -17.26 -9.42 -7.83
CA ILE A 137 -17.60 -10.86 -7.85
C ILE A 137 -17.97 -11.33 -6.45
N ASP A 138 -18.83 -12.33 -6.37
CA ASP A 138 -19.08 -13.08 -5.14
C ASP A 138 -18.67 -14.54 -5.33
N ARG A 139 -18.88 -15.37 -4.30
CA ARG A 139 -18.40 -16.76 -4.29
C ARG A 139 -19.05 -17.59 -5.40
N GLU A 140 -20.29 -17.30 -5.74
CA GLU A 140 -21.13 -17.99 -6.72
C GLU A 140 -21.02 -17.39 -8.15
N HIS A 141 -20.73 -16.09 -8.28
CA HIS A 141 -20.79 -15.31 -9.52
C HIS A 141 -19.42 -14.71 -9.90
N ARG A 142 -18.47 -15.60 -10.21
CA ARG A 142 -17.06 -15.24 -10.49
C ARG A 142 -16.72 -14.91 -11.94
N ASP A 143 -17.61 -15.23 -12.87
CA ASP A 143 -17.35 -15.05 -14.30
C ASP A 143 -17.89 -13.68 -14.76
N VAL A 144 -17.01 -12.76 -15.15
CA VAL A 144 -17.33 -11.41 -15.61
C VAL A 144 -17.37 -11.38 -17.13
N GLN A 145 -18.46 -10.84 -17.69
CA GLN A 145 -18.57 -10.60 -19.12
C GLN A 145 -17.96 -9.25 -19.46
N VAL A 146 -17.03 -9.24 -20.41
CA VAL A 146 -16.27 -8.07 -20.85
C VAL A 146 -16.61 -7.79 -22.31
N GLU A 147 -16.94 -6.54 -22.60
CA GLU A 147 -17.25 -6.06 -23.94
C GLU A 147 -16.42 -4.83 -24.29
N GLY A 148 -16.05 -4.72 -25.56
CA GLY A 148 -15.26 -3.59 -26.02
C GLY A 148 -15.23 -3.47 -27.53
N THR A 149 -14.52 -2.46 -28.01
CA THR A 149 -14.30 -2.25 -29.44
C THR A 149 -12.85 -1.89 -29.68
N LEU A 150 -12.22 -2.61 -30.62
CA LEU A 150 -10.89 -2.34 -31.11
C LEU A 150 -10.97 -1.54 -32.41
N TYR A 151 -10.27 -0.41 -32.44
CA TYR A 151 -10.09 0.41 -33.63
C TYR A 151 -8.62 0.70 -33.87
N GLY A 152 -8.31 1.03 -35.12
CA GLY A 152 -7.00 1.49 -35.53
C GLY A 152 -7.05 2.99 -35.80
N ARG A 153 -5.98 3.70 -35.44
CA ARG A 153 -5.71 5.04 -35.93
C ARG A 153 -4.64 4.96 -37.02
N TRP A 154 -5.07 5.18 -38.25
CA TRP A 154 -4.17 5.19 -39.41
C TRP A 154 -3.26 6.42 -39.34
N PRO A 155 -2.05 6.36 -39.94
CA PRO A 155 -1.19 7.53 -40.09
C PRO A 155 -1.90 8.72 -40.74
N THR A 156 -2.89 8.48 -41.60
CA THR A 156 -3.74 9.53 -42.21
C THR A 156 -4.75 10.16 -41.25
N ARG A 157 -4.68 9.82 -39.95
CA ARG A 157 -5.61 10.17 -38.86
C ARG A 157 -7.02 9.60 -38.99
N GLN A 158 -7.25 8.73 -39.98
CA GLN A 158 -8.51 8.04 -40.07
C GLN A 158 -8.62 7.00 -38.95
N VAL A 159 -9.76 6.99 -38.25
CA VAL A 159 -10.08 5.97 -37.26
C VAL A 159 -11.06 4.98 -37.89
N LYS A 160 -10.76 3.69 -37.82
CA LYS A 160 -11.64 2.62 -38.31
C LYS A 160 -11.61 1.41 -37.39
N PRO A 161 -12.69 0.62 -37.35
CA PRO A 161 -12.66 -0.69 -36.73
C PRO A 161 -11.56 -1.59 -37.28
N LEU A 162 -10.97 -2.40 -36.39
CA LEU A 162 -10.08 -3.49 -36.77
C LEU A 162 -10.86 -4.80 -36.66
N ALA A 163 -11.36 -5.27 -37.80
CA ALA A 163 -12.14 -6.50 -37.90
C ALA A 163 -11.25 -7.75 -38.01
N ALA A 164 -11.76 -8.88 -37.53
CA ALA A 164 -11.09 -10.18 -37.58
C ALA A 164 -9.69 -10.16 -36.95
N ARG A 165 -9.52 -9.40 -35.86
CA ARG A 165 -8.29 -9.27 -35.11
C ARG A 165 -8.41 -9.94 -33.75
N GLN A 166 -7.31 -10.52 -33.27
CA GLN A 166 -7.28 -11.15 -31.96
C GLN A 166 -7.11 -10.08 -30.87
N VAL A 167 -7.92 -10.18 -29.83
CA VAL A 167 -7.85 -9.37 -28.61
C VAL A 167 -7.68 -10.33 -27.44
N GLU A 168 -6.66 -10.07 -26.65
CA GLU A 168 -6.39 -10.75 -25.40
C GLU A 168 -7.14 -10.03 -24.27
N ILE A 169 -7.80 -10.78 -23.40
CA ILE A 169 -8.40 -10.26 -22.18
C ILE A 169 -7.56 -10.73 -21.02
N ASN A 170 -6.92 -9.76 -20.38
CA ASN A 170 -5.98 -9.98 -19.30
C ASN A 170 -6.68 -9.78 -17.97
N VAL A 171 -6.45 -10.72 -17.05
CA VAL A 171 -6.81 -10.62 -15.63
C VAL A 171 -5.50 -10.58 -14.86
N ASP A 172 -5.29 -9.52 -14.07
CA ASP A 172 -4.02 -9.29 -13.36
C ASP A 172 -2.79 -9.43 -14.28
N TYR A 173 -2.87 -8.79 -15.45
CA TYR A 173 -1.83 -8.77 -16.50
C TYR A 173 -1.53 -10.11 -17.18
N TRP A 174 -2.31 -11.16 -16.92
CA TRP A 174 -2.19 -12.45 -17.60
C TRP A 174 -3.36 -12.73 -18.52
N THR A 175 -3.07 -13.15 -19.76
CA THR A 175 -4.08 -13.51 -20.76
C THR A 175 -4.91 -14.69 -20.29
N GLN A 176 -6.20 -14.48 -20.05
CA GLN A 176 -7.13 -15.54 -19.67
C GLN A 176 -8.04 -15.97 -20.82
N ALA A 177 -8.35 -15.04 -21.73
CA ALA A 177 -9.13 -15.32 -22.93
C ALA A 177 -8.53 -14.60 -24.14
N THR A 178 -8.68 -15.20 -25.32
CA THR A 178 -8.37 -14.55 -26.60
C THR A 178 -9.61 -14.65 -27.48
N VAL A 179 -10.10 -13.51 -27.95
CA VAL A 179 -11.31 -13.40 -28.76
C VAL A 179 -11.00 -12.71 -30.09
N THR A 180 -11.87 -12.89 -31.08
CA THR A 180 -11.72 -12.25 -32.40
C THR A 180 -12.78 -11.19 -32.58
N THR A 181 -12.37 -10.02 -33.06
CA THR A 181 -13.28 -8.90 -33.32
C THR A 181 -14.17 -9.14 -34.54
N ASP A 182 -15.40 -8.63 -34.47
CA ASP A 182 -16.34 -8.66 -35.59
C ASP A 182 -16.04 -7.59 -36.65
N ALA A 183 -16.90 -7.47 -37.67
CA ALA A 183 -16.77 -6.47 -38.74
C ALA A 183 -16.77 -5.00 -38.26
N ARG A 184 -17.28 -4.75 -37.05
CA ARG A 184 -17.31 -3.43 -36.39
C ARG A 184 -16.20 -3.29 -35.35
N GLY A 185 -15.27 -4.23 -35.26
CA GLY A 185 -14.19 -4.23 -34.28
C GLY A 185 -14.66 -4.58 -32.88
N HIS A 186 -15.92 -4.97 -32.71
CA HIS A 186 -16.51 -5.31 -31.43
C HIS A 186 -16.08 -6.71 -30.99
N PHE A 187 -15.89 -6.89 -29.69
CA PHE A 187 -15.59 -8.18 -29.09
C PHE A 187 -16.34 -8.35 -27.76
N THR A 188 -16.61 -9.59 -27.41
CA THR A 188 -17.16 -10.01 -26.13
C THR A 188 -16.36 -11.21 -25.62
N ALA A 189 -16.05 -11.23 -24.34
CA ALA A 189 -15.37 -12.33 -23.67
C ALA A 189 -15.97 -12.58 -22.28
N SER A 190 -15.72 -13.76 -21.73
CA SER A 190 -15.99 -14.07 -20.33
C SER A 190 -14.68 -14.44 -19.66
N VAL A 191 -14.40 -13.81 -18.52
CA VAL A 191 -13.20 -14.06 -17.70
C VAL A 191 -13.61 -14.44 -16.29
N ARG A 192 -12.86 -15.33 -15.65
CA ARG A 192 -13.13 -15.80 -14.29
C ARG A 192 -12.13 -15.17 -13.34
N LEU A 193 -12.63 -14.54 -12.28
CA LEU A 193 -11.80 -13.97 -11.22
C LEU A 193 -12.03 -14.76 -9.93
N ASP A 194 -10.94 -15.10 -9.24
CA ASP A 194 -11.00 -15.74 -7.92
C ASP A 194 -10.63 -14.79 -6.77
N THR A 195 -10.20 -13.58 -7.12
CA THR A 195 -9.89 -12.47 -6.20
C THR A 195 -10.12 -11.14 -6.92
N ALA A 196 -10.03 -10.02 -6.20
CA ALA A 196 -10.12 -8.69 -6.78
C ALA A 196 -8.91 -8.45 -7.71
N ALA A 197 -9.16 -8.03 -8.94
CA ALA A 197 -8.13 -7.86 -9.95
C ALA A 197 -8.55 -6.86 -11.05
N PRO A 198 -7.58 -6.20 -11.72
CA PRO A 198 -7.86 -5.46 -12.94
C PRO A 198 -8.17 -6.40 -14.11
N VAL A 199 -9.11 -5.99 -14.95
CA VAL A 199 -9.40 -6.59 -16.25
C VAL A 199 -9.07 -5.59 -17.36
N GLN A 200 -8.31 -6.02 -18.36
CA GLN A 200 -7.86 -5.17 -19.46
C GLN A 200 -7.96 -5.92 -20.80
N ALA A 201 -8.22 -5.19 -21.89
CA ALA A 201 -8.13 -5.72 -23.25
C ALA A 201 -6.80 -5.29 -23.87
N VAL A 202 -6.10 -6.23 -24.48
CA VAL A 202 -4.80 -6.05 -25.09
C VAL A 202 -4.83 -6.52 -26.53
N PHE A 203 -4.29 -5.69 -27.42
CA PHE A 203 -3.98 -6.08 -28.79
C PHE A 203 -2.48 -6.31 -28.88
N ALA A 204 -2.08 -7.57 -28.81
CA ALA A 204 -0.72 -7.98 -29.15
C ALA A 204 -0.54 -7.92 -30.68
N MET A 205 0.65 -7.54 -31.15
CA MET A 205 0.95 -7.54 -32.58
C MET A 205 0.73 -8.96 -33.15
N ASP A 206 -0.21 -9.10 -34.08
CA ASP A 206 -0.72 -10.39 -34.57
C ASP A 206 -0.13 -10.80 -35.94
N GLY A 207 0.75 -9.98 -36.52
CA GLY A 207 1.31 -10.19 -37.85
C GLY A 207 0.31 -10.07 -39.00
N GLY A 208 -0.94 -9.64 -38.75
CA GLY A 208 -1.95 -9.48 -39.79
C GLY A 208 -1.74 -8.21 -40.63
N THR A 209 -2.46 -8.10 -41.76
CA THR A 209 -2.37 -6.95 -42.68
C THR A 209 -3.58 -6.01 -42.55
N PRO A 210 -3.41 -4.68 -42.40
CA PRO A 210 -2.13 -3.98 -42.26
C PRO A 210 -1.45 -4.29 -40.93
N THR A 211 -0.14 -4.07 -40.85
CA THR A 211 0.59 -4.13 -39.58
C THR A 211 0.05 -3.08 -38.62
N VAL A 212 -0.38 -3.53 -37.45
CA VAL A 212 -0.92 -2.69 -36.38
C VAL A 212 0.01 -2.78 -35.18
N LEU A 213 0.36 -1.64 -34.60
CA LEU A 213 1.15 -1.58 -33.38
C LEU A 213 0.30 -1.97 -32.17
N TYR A 214 0.99 -2.39 -31.10
CA TYR A 214 0.41 -2.70 -29.81
C TYR A 214 -0.55 -1.61 -29.33
N GLY A 215 -1.61 -2.03 -28.64
CA GLY A 215 -2.51 -1.15 -27.92
C GLY A 215 -3.17 -1.89 -26.76
N GLU A 216 -3.61 -1.14 -25.77
CA GLU A 216 -4.28 -1.65 -24.60
C GLU A 216 -5.42 -0.71 -24.19
N SER A 217 -6.44 -1.25 -23.53
CA SER A 217 -7.50 -0.45 -22.93
C SER A 217 -7.05 0.12 -21.57
N GLU A 218 -7.79 1.09 -21.05
CA GLU A 218 -7.75 1.35 -19.61
C GLU A 218 -8.25 0.11 -18.85
N PRO A 219 -7.63 -0.26 -17.72
CA PRO A 219 -8.08 -1.39 -16.92
C PRO A 219 -9.36 -1.05 -16.15
N VAL A 220 -10.27 -2.02 -16.06
CA VAL A 220 -11.45 -1.96 -15.19
C VAL A 220 -11.16 -2.77 -13.93
N GLN A 221 -11.20 -2.12 -12.76
CA GLN A 221 -11.02 -2.80 -11.48
C GLN A 221 -12.28 -3.59 -11.13
N ILE A 222 -12.12 -4.89 -10.88
CA ILE A 222 -13.19 -5.76 -10.37
C ILE A 222 -12.87 -6.08 -8.91
N GLY A 223 -13.78 -5.71 -8.01
CA GLY A 223 -13.69 -6.00 -6.58
C GLY A 223 -14.24 -7.38 -6.21
N VAL A 224 -14.26 -7.67 -4.91
CA VAL A 224 -14.93 -8.84 -4.34
C VAL A 224 -15.98 -8.36 -3.35
N ASP A 225 -17.20 -8.86 -3.48
CA ASP A 225 -18.25 -8.70 -2.48
C ASP A 225 -17.99 -9.69 -1.35
N GLN A 226 -17.35 -9.18 -0.31
CA GLN A 226 -16.94 -10.00 0.83
C GLN A 226 -18.12 -10.31 1.76
N ILE A 227 -18.16 -11.54 2.25
CA ILE A 227 -19.11 -12.05 3.24
C ILE A 227 -18.64 -11.58 4.62
N PRO A 228 -19.45 -10.79 5.35
CA PRO A 228 -19.12 -10.37 6.70
C PRO A 228 -18.91 -11.56 7.63
N THR A 229 -17.87 -11.48 8.46
CA THR A 229 -17.61 -12.44 9.54
C THR A 229 -17.72 -11.74 10.90
N ARG A 230 -18.00 -12.50 11.96
CA ARG A 230 -18.02 -11.98 13.33
C ARG A 230 -17.50 -13.00 14.33
N PHE A 231 -17.00 -12.47 15.44
CA PHE A 231 -16.59 -13.23 16.61
C PHE A 231 -17.58 -13.00 17.75
N THR A 232 -17.82 -14.02 18.54
CA THR A 232 -18.41 -13.92 19.89
C THR A 232 -17.52 -14.72 20.82
N SER A 233 -17.10 -14.13 21.93
CA SER A 233 -16.18 -14.78 22.85
C SER A 233 -16.59 -14.61 24.30
N THR A 234 -16.16 -15.55 25.14
CA THR A 234 -16.33 -15.53 26.59
C THR A 234 -15.07 -16.10 27.23
N VAL A 235 -14.71 -15.59 28.40
CA VAL A 235 -13.66 -16.17 29.26
C VAL A 235 -14.29 -16.91 30.44
N SER A 236 -13.63 -17.97 30.91
CA SER A 236 -14.13 -18.77 32.04
C SER A 236 -14.15 -18.01 33.37
N SER A 237 -13.29 -17.00 33.54
CA SER A 237 -13.29 -16.05 34.65
C SER A 237 -12.68 -14.72 34.19
N THR A 238 -13.21 -13.61 34.70
CA THR A 238 -12.64 -12.26 34.54
C THR A 238 -11.72 -11.89 35.70
N ASP A 239 -11.70 -12.68 36.77
CA ASP A 239 -10.90 -12.43 37.96
C ASP A 239 -10.14 -13.71 38.31
N VAL A 240 -8.81 -13.65 38.25
CA VAL A 240 -7.96 -14.79 38.55
C VAL A 240 -6.75 -14.36 39.36
N ASP A 241 -6.21 -15.29 40.14
CA ASP A 241 -4.92 -15.09 40.78
C ASP A 241 -3.78 -15.35 39.78
N PHE A 242 -2.65 -14.68 39.96
CA PHE A 242 -1.47 -14.90 39.13
C PHE A 242 -1.07 -16.39 39.10
N GLY A 243 -0.92 -16.93 37.88
CA GLY A 243 -0.63 -18.35 37.64
C GLY A 243 -1.86 -19.24 37.46
N GLN A 244 -3.08 -18.75 37.66
CA GLN A 244 -4.29 -19.49 37.34
C GLN A 244 -4.64 -19.38 35.84
N PRO A 245 -5.01 -20.50 35.18
CA PRO A 245 -5.42 -20.48 33.78
C PRO A 245 -6.86 -19.97 33.63
N VAL A 246 -7.15 -19.36 32.47
CA VAL A 246 -8.49 -19.08 31.96
C VAL A 246 -8.70 -19.81 30.65
N THR A 247 -9.93 -20.22 30.38
CA THR A 247 -10.34 -20.77 29.09
C THR A 247 -11.07 -19.68 28.31
N VAL A 248 -10.55 -19.32 27.13
CA VAL A 248 -11.29 -18.51 26.16
C VAL A 248 -12.10 -19.45 25.26
N SER A 249 -13.40 -19.19 25.16
CA SER A 249 -14.33 -19.90 24.28
C SER A 249 -14.84 -18.94 23.23
N VAL A 250 -14.73 -19.31 21.96
CA VAL A 250 -15.01 -18.42 20.83
C VAL A 250 -15.93 -19.12 19.84
N LYS A 251 -16.87 -18.36 19.28
CA LYS A 251 -17.66 -18.74 18.11
C LYS A 251 -17.40 -17.75 16.97
N VAL A 252 -17.11 -18.27 15.79
CA VAL A 252 -16.93 -17.51 14.56
C VAL A 252 -18.08 -17.84 13.60
N GLU A 253 -18.69 -16.79 13.05
CA GLU A 253 -19.83 -16.92 12.16
C GLU A 253 -19.63 -16.07 10.91
N GLN A 254 -20.23 -16.50 9.80
CA GLN A 254 -20.33 -15.75 8.56
C GLN A 254 -21.80 -15.40 8.27
N LYS A 255 -22.02 -14.29 7.57
CA LYS A 255 -23.36 -13.84 7.23
C LYS A 255 -23.86 -14.51 5.94
N THR A 256 -25.05 -15.08 5.99
CA THR A 256 -25.78 -15.61 4.83
C THR A 256 -27.10 -14.86 4.65
N ALA A 257 -27.85 -15.18 3.59
CA ALA A 257 -29.20 -14.67 3.37
C ALA A 257 -30.16 -15.03 4.52
N ASP A 258 -29.98 -16.21 5.12
CA ASP A 258 -30.82 -16.73 6.21
C ASP A 258 -30.34 -16.32 7.61
N GLY A 259 -29.23 -15.57 7.70
CA GLY A 259 -28.65 -15.08 8.94
C GLY A 259 -27.21 -15.53 9.17
N TRP A 260 -26.76 -15.44 10.41
CA TRP A 260 -25.41 -15.84 10.81
C TRP A 260 -25.33 -17.35 10.98
N VAL A 261 -24.37 -17.97 10.30
CA VAL A 261 -24.11 -19.40 10.38
C VAL A 261 -22.66 -19.65 10.83
N PRO A 262 -22.38 -20.79 11.48
CA PRO A 262 -21.01 -21.18 11.81
C PRO A 262 -20.03 -21.10 10.65
N LEU A 263 -18.82 -20.60 10.92
CA LEU A 263 -17.71 -20.61 9.97
C LEU A 263 -16.70 -21.69 10.39
N ALA A 264 -16.80 -22.88 9.81
CA ALA A 264 -15.96 -24.03 10.12
C ALA A 264 -14.65 -24.07 9.31
N GLY A 265 -13.61 -24.70 9.87
CA GLY A 265 -12.35 -25.00 9.18
C GLY A 265 -11.45 -23.81 8.86
N HIS A 266 -11.76 -22.61 9.37
CA HIS A 266 -10.98 -21.41 9.11
C HIS A 266 -9.99 -21.14 10.23
N SER A 267 -8.80 -20.68 9.86
CA SER A 267 -7.72 -20.46 10.81
C SER A 267 -7.60 -18.98 11.19
N GLY A 268 -6.93 -18.73 12.32
CA GLY A 268 -6.68 -17.39 12.79
C GLY A 268 -5.69 -17.32 13.96
N GLY A 269 -5.53 -16.12 14.50
CA GLY A 269 -4.62 -15.82 15.60
C GLY A 269 -5.34 -15.30 16.83
N VAL A 270 -4.74 -15.56 17.99
CA VAL A 270 -5.15 -15.01 19.29
C VAL A 270 -3.98 -14.23 19.86
N LEU A 271 -4.19 -12.94 20.09
CA LEU A 271 -3.27 -12.10 20.85
C LEU A 271 -3.81 -11.90 22.26
N PHE A 272 -2.93 -11.66 23.24
CA PHE A 272 -3.31 -11.24 24.58
C PHE A 272 -2.44 -10.09 25.06
N GLY A 273 -3.04 -9.12 25.74
CA GLY A 273 -2.33 -8.04 26.41
C GLY A 273 -3.30 -6.99 26.95
N PRO A 274 -2.76 -5.95 27.61
CA PRO A 274 -3.53 -4.82 28.11
C PRO A 274 -3.92 -3.87 26.96
N ASP A 275 -4.92 -3.00 27.21
CA ASP A 275 -5.46 -2.05 26.22
C ASP A 275 -4.47 -1.01 25.71
N ASP A 276 -3.48 -0.66 26.53
CA ASP A 276 -2.58 0.48 26.32
C ASP A 276 -1.12 0.06 26.05
N ALA A 277 -0.86 -1.23 25.86
CA ALA A 277 0.49 -1.73 25.62
C ALA A 277 0.55 -2.78 24.49
N GLN A 278 1.75 -3.33 24.30
CA GLN A 278 1.99 -4.37 23.32
C GLN A 278 1.26 -5.67 23.71
N THR A 279 0.56 -6.27 22.74
CA THR A 279 -0.03 -7.61 22.85
C THR A 279 0.90 -8.66 22.26
N ASP A 280 0.90 -9.86 22.85
CA ASP A 280 1.67 -11.00 22.36
C ASP A 280 0.79 -12.03 21.66
N LEU A 281 1.34 -12.69 20.64
CA LEU A 281 0.71 -13.85 20.02
C LEU A 281 0.74 -15.04 20.98
N VAL A 282 -0.41 -15.38 21.55
CA VAL A 282 -0.54 -16.46 22.54
C VAL A 282 -1.06 -17.75 21.94
N GLY A 283 -1.71 -17.70 20.78
CA GLY A 283 -2.28 -18.88 20.15
C GLY A 283 -2.63 -18.71 18.69
N ARG A 284 -2.86 -19.85 18.04
CA ARG A 284 -3.52 -19.97 16.74
C ARG A 284 -4.67 -20.94 16.88
N PHE A 285 -5.70 -20.75 16.07
CA PHE A 285 -6.87 -21.62 16.08
C PHE A 285 -7.23 -22.05 14.67
N THR A 286 -8.00 -23.13 14.59
CA THR A 286 -8.83 -23.50 13.45
C THR A 286 -10.21 -23.80 14.00
N THR A 287 -11.26 -23.23 13.41
CA THR A 287 -12.63 -23.41 13.88
C THR A 287 -13.12 -24.83 13.62
N ALA A 288 -13.83 -25.40 14.59
CA ALA A 288 -14.52 -26.68 14.46
C ALA A 288 -15.76 -26.58 13.54
N ASP A 289 -16.43 -27.71 13.29
CA ASP A 289 -17.61 -27.80 12.42
C ASP A 289 -18.76 -26.88 12.84
N ASP A 290 -18.87 -26.58 14.14
CA ASP A 290 -19.86 -25.65 14.71
C ASP A 290 -19.36 -24.20 14.79
N GLY A 291 -18.22 -23.91 14.16
CA GLY A 291 -17.58 -22.59 14.10
C GLY A 291 -16.90 -22.19 15.40
N THR A 292 -16.73 -23.10 16.36
CA THR A 292 -16.15 -22.78 17.66
C THR A 292 -14.69 -23.17 17.78
N PHE A 293 -14.00 -22.56 18.73
CA PHE A 293 -12.77 -23.11 19.29
C PHE A 293 -12.64 -22.69 20.76
N THR A 294 -11.80 -23.43 21.50
CA THR A 294 -11.45 -23.11 22.88
C THR A 294 -9.94 -23.13 23.06
N MET A 295 -9.44 -22.28 23.94
CA MET A 295 -8.02 -22.24 24.27
C MET A 295 -7.84 -21.96 25.76
N ASP A 296 -7.01 -22.75 26.43
CA ASP A 296 -6.57 -22.47 27.78
C ASP A 296 -5.31 -21.59 27.73
N TYR A 297 -5.28 -20.59 28.60
CA TYR A 297 -4.17 -19.67 28.68
C TYR A 297 -3.95 -19.23 30.13
N THR A 298 -2.70 -19.08 30.57
CA THR A 298 -2.37 -18.53 31.91
C THR A 298 -1.90 -17.08 31.74
N PRO A 299 -2.76 -16.09 32.02
CA PRO A 299 -2.42 -14.68 31.92
C PRO A 299 -1.24 -14.31 32.82
N TRP A 300 -0.28 -13.58 32.27
CA TRP A 300 0.87 -13.08 33.02
C TRP A 300 0.63 -11.70 33.64
N GLN A 301 -0.45 -11.03 33.25
CA GLN A 301 -0.93 -9.74 33.76
C GLN A 301 -2.38 -9.54 33.31
N GLY A 302 -3.04 -8.49 33.82
CA GLY A 302 -4.38 -8.13 33.37
C GLY A 302 -4.42 -7.75 31.88
N GLY A 303 -5.51 -8.11 31.19
CA GLY A 303 -5.65 -7.86 29.76
C GLY A 303 -6.84 -8.61 29.13
N TYR A 304 -6.93 -8.59 27.82
CA TYR A 304 -8.00 -9.28 27.07
C TYR A 304 -7.44 -9.98 25.84
N PHE A 305 -8.22 -10.93 25.32
CA PHE A 305 -7.88 -11.64 24.11
C PHE A 305 -8.36 -10.86 22.89
N GLN A 306 -7.48 -10.68 21.91
CA GLN A 306 -7.82 -10.17 20.59
C GLN A 306 -7.79 -11.31 19.58
N LEU A 307 -8.83 -11.37 18.76
CA LEU A 307 -9.10 -12.46 17.84
C LEU A 307 -9.09 -11.92 16.42
N ALA A 308 -8.38 -12.59 15.52
CA ALA A 308 -8.37 -12.23 14.10
C ALA A 308 -8.47 -13.49 13.24
N LEU A 309 -9.35 -13.42 12.23
CA LEU A 309 -9.49 -14.46 11.21
C LEU A 309 -8.42 -14.26 10.13
N ASP A 310 -7.79 -15.34 9.68
CA ASP A 310 -6.98 -15.34 8.47
C ASP A 310 -7.87 -15.61 7.26
N THR A 311 -7.99 -14.64 6.36
CA THR A 311 -8.78 -14.73 5.12
C THR A 311 -7.92 -14.73 3.86
N SER A 312 -6.60 -14.95 3.99
CA SER A 312 -5.69 -14.92 2.85
C SER A 312 -5.99 -16.01 1.81
N ASP A 313 -6.44 -17.17 2.26
CA ASP A 313 -6.84 -18.30 1.41
C ASP A 313 -8.29 -18.19 0.88
N ASP A 314 -9.07 -17.22 1.36
CA ASP A 314 -10.47 -17.02 0.96
C ASP A 314 -10.80 -15.52 0.83
N PRO A 315 -10.58 -14.92 -0.35
CA PRO A 315 -10.77 -13.48 -0.55
C PRO A 315 -12.25 -13.05 -0.48
N PHE A 316 -13.18 -14.00 -0.49
CA PHE A 316 -14.62 -13.75 -0.36
C PHE A 316 -15.07 -13.59 1.09
N LEU A 317 -14.21 -13.86 2.07
CA LEU A 317 -14.51 -13.57 3.47
C LEU A 317 -13.95 -12.21 3.85
N GLN A 318 -14.79 -11.41 4.52
CA GLN A 318 -14.32 -10.20 5.15
C GLN A 318 -13.50 -10.57 6.39
N ALA A 319 -12.30 -10.01 6.51
CA ALA A 319 -11.50 -10.14 7.72
C ALA A 319 -12.32 -9.64 8.94
N GLY A 320 -12.54 -10.53 9.90
CA GLY A 320 -13.22 -10.23 11.15
C GLY A 320 -12.23 -10.10 12.29
N THR A 321 -12.54 -9.21 13.24
CA THR A 321 -11.86 -9.13 14.53
C THR A 321 -12.85 -9.31 15.67
N GLY A 322 -12.35 -9.73 16.83
CA GLY A 322 -13.13 -9.86 18.06
C GLY A 322 -12.28 -9.62 19.29
N THR A 323 -12.93 -9.29 20.40
CA THR A 323 -12.29 -9.14 21.71
C THR A 323 -13.06 -9.93 22.75
N SER A 324 -12.36 -10.39 23.80
CA SER A 324 -12.99 -10.90 25.02
C SER A 324 -13.27 -9.79 26.03
N ASP A 325 -13.96 -10.15 27.11
CA ASP A 325 -13.93 -9.37 28.35
C ASP A 325 -12.50 -9.32 28.91
N VAL A 326 -12.24 -8.30 29.73
CA VAL A 326 -10.95 -8.12 30.41
C VAL A 326 -10.82 -9.16 31.54
N VAL A 327 -9.65 -9.77 31.62
CA VAL A 327 -9.22 -10.64 32.71
C VAL A 327 -8.29 -9.83 33.63
N HIS A 328 -8.69 -9.67 34.87
CA HIS A 328 -7.90 -9.12 35.97
C HIS A 328 -7.04 -10.22 36.58
N VAL A 329 -5.76 -9.91 36.85
CA VAL A 329 -4.79 -10.87 37.37
C VAL A 329 -4.22 -10.35 38.67
N HIS A 330 -4.66 -10.97 39.76
CA HIS A 330 -4.33 -10.59 41.13
C HIS A 330 -3.02 -11.24 41.57
N ARG A 331 -1.97 -10.44 41.73
CA ARG A 331 -0.67 -10.86 42.24
C ARG A 331 -0.67 -10.91 43.76
N ALA A 332 0.15 -11.80 44.33
CA ALA A 332 0.20 -11.96 45.77
C ALA A 332 0.79 -10.72 46.46
N SER A 333 0.17 -10.32 47.57
CA SER A 333 0.75 -9.38 48.53
C SER A 333 0.77 -10.02 49.92
N LYS A 334 1.76 -9.67 50.75
CA LYS A 334 1.87 -10.25 52.09
C LYS A 334 2.59 -9.33 53.07
N PHE A 335 2.03 -9.17 54.26
CA PHE A 335 2.80 -8.60 55.38
C PHE A 335 3.81 -9.62 55.91
N THR A 336 5.09 -9.26 55.90
CA THR A 336 6.19 -10.09 56.42
C THR A 336 6.56 -9.71 57.85
N ALA A 337 6.24 -8.49 58.27
CA ALA A 337 6.37 -8.04 59.65
C ALA A 337 5.27 -7.02 59.99
N PHE A 338 4.83 -7.04 61.25
CA PHE A 338 4.00 -5.98 61.83
C PHE A 338 4.18 -5.95 63.34
N THR A 339 4.44 -4.77 63.89
CA THR A 339 4.56 -4.51 65.32
C THR A 339 3.73 -3.28 65.67
N ALA A 340 3.20 -3.28 66.89
CA ALA A 340 2.56 -2.13 67.50
C ALA A 340 2.99 -2.08 68.96
N ALA A 341 3.53 -0.96 69.40
CA ALA A 341 4.00 -0.78 70.77
C ALA A 341 3.77 0.65 71.24
N ARG A 342 3.58 0.82 72.55
CA ARG A 342 3.45 2.16 73.13
C ARG A 342 4.82 2.80 73.25
N SER A 343 4.97 4.01 72.71
CA SER A 343 6.18 4.82 72.84
C SER A 343 6.24 5.52 74.20
N ASP A 344 7.40 6.10 74.51
CA ASP A 344 7.61 6.89 75.74
C ASP A 344 6.73 8.16 75.80
N THR A 345 6.17 8.60 74.66
CA THR A 345 5.21 9.71 74.57
C THR A 345 3.76 9.28 74.81
N GLY A 346 3.52 7.98 75.04
CA GLY A 346 2.19 7.40 75.28
C GLY A 346 1.40 7.08 74.01
N GLN A 347 1.90 7.45 72.84
CA GLN A 347 1.32 7.08 71.53
C GLN A 347 1.58 5.60 71.22
N VAL A 348 0.76 5.01 70.36
CA VAL A 348 1.04 3.67 69.82
C VAL A 348 1.80 3.85 68.50
N HIS A 349 3.06 3.45 68.49
CA HIS A 349 3.87 3.36 67.28
C HIS A 349 3.57 2.01 66.60
N ALA A 350 3.05 2.06 65.39
CA ALA A 350 2.78 0.89 64.56
C ALA A 350 3.65 0.94 63.31
N GLU A 351 4.40 -0.14 63.06
CA GLU A 351 5.28 -0.26 61.90
C GLU A 351 5.21 -1.67 61.32
N GLY A 352 5.61 -1.82 60.06
CA GLY A 352 5.63 -3.12 59.42
C GLY A 352 6.27 -3.12 58.05
N LEU A 353 6.28 -4.32 57.46
CA LEU A 353 6.80 -4.60 56.13
C LEU A 353 5.75 -5.33 55.31
N ILE A 354 5.44 -4.81 54.13
CA ILE A 354 4.66 -5.50 53.10
C ILE A 354 5.56 -5.88 51.92
N ASP A 355 5.42 -7.12 51.47
CA ASP A 355 6.18 -7.71 50.39
C ASP A 355 5.26 -8.13 49.24
N PHE A 356 5.82 -8.09 48.03
CA PHE A 356 5.18 -8.51 46.79
C PHE A 356 6.07 -9.57 46.14
N PRO A 357 5.83 -10.86 46.44
CA PRO A 357 6.84 -11.92 46.26
C PRO A 357 7.29 -12.18 44.81
N ASP A 358 6.54 -11.71 43.83
CA ASP A 358 6.87 -11.84 42.41
C ASP A 358 7.66 -10.63 41.84
N GLY A 359 8.02 -9.67 42.71
CA GLY A 359 8.83 -8.51 42.39
C GLY A 359 8.08 -7.36 41.72
N TRP A 360 6.77 -7.48 41.50
CA TRP A 360 5.93 -6.40 41.00
C TRP A 360 5.32 -5.64 42.17
N THR A 361 5.35 -4.31 42.13
CA THR A 361 4.78 -3.47 43.21
C THR A 361 3.69 -2.56 42.64
N PRO A 362 2.61 -2.32 43.39
CA PRO A 362 1.66 -1.26 43.06
C PRO A 362 2.35 0.09 42.92
N ALA A 363 1.77 0.99 42.13
CA ALA A 363 2.28 2.37 42.01
C ALA A 363 2.20 3.16 43.33
N ARG A 364 1.24 2.80 44.20
CA ARG A 364 1.12 3.30 45.58
C ARG A 364 0.70 2.16 46.48
N ILE A 365 1.35 2.04 47.63
CA ILE A 365 1.10 0.94 48.57
C ILE A 365 0.43 1.51 49.81
N ASN A 366 -0.89 1.73 49.73
CA ASN A 366 -1.67 2.27 50.83
C ASN A 366 -1.98 1.16 51.85
N VAL A 367 -1.43 1.28 53.06
CA VAL A 367 -1.64 0.37 54.17
C VAL A 367 -2.56 1.02 55.20
N HIS A 368 -3.68 0.37 55.48
CA HIS A 368 -4.62 0.77 56.53
C HIS A 368 -4.17 0.19 57.86
N ILE A 369 -3.90 1.06 58.83
CA ILE A 369 -3.68 0.64 60.21
C ILE A 369 -5.03 0.66 60.93
N GLN A 370 -5.45 -0.51 61.38
CA GLN A 370 -6.75 -0.72 62.02
C GLN A 370 -6.57 -1.07 63.49
N SER A 371 -7.53 -0.63 64.33
CA SER A 371 -7.63 -1.03 65.73
C SER A 371 -8.96 -1.71 66.03
N SER A 372 -8.95 -2.51 67.10
CA SER A 372 -10.11 -3.18 67.65
C SER A 372 -9.98 -3.32 69.16
N PRO A 373 -10.94 -2.86 69.97
CA PRO A 373 -10.91 -3.07 71.43
C PRO A 373 -11.05 -4.54 71.83
N ASP A 374 -11.74 -5.34 71.01
CA ASP A 374 -12.12 -6.74 71.30
C ASP A 374 -11.42 -7.77 70.38
N GLY A 375 -10.69 -7.30 69.36
CA GLY A 375 -10.03 -8.15 68.36
C GLY A 375 -10.97 -8.64 67.26
N VAL A 376 -12.22 -8.20 67.25
CA VAL A 376 -13.29 -8.67 66.35
C VAL A 376 -13.80 -7.54 65.48
N ASN A 377 -14.12 -6.39 66.07
CA ASN A 377 -14.66 -5.24 65.36
C ASN A 377 -13.54 -4.24 65.05
N TRP A 378 -13.20 -4.10 63.77
CA TRP A 378 -12.06 -3.32 63.31
C TRP A 378 -12.48 -1.97 62.73
N SER A 379 -11.76 -0.92 63.09
CA SER A 379 -11.87 0.41 62.51
C SER A 379 -10.53 0.89 61.99
N THR A 380 -10.49 1.47 60.78
CA THR A 380 -9.30 2.13 60.24
C THR A 380 -9.02 3.41 61.02
N LEU A 381 -7.85 3.49 61.63
CA LEU A 381 -7.37 4.67 62.34
C LEU A 381 -6.68 5.63 61.37
N THR A 382 -5.81 5.10 60.51
CA THR A 382 -5.06 5.88 59.54
C THR A 382 -4.70 5.03 58.33
N THR A 383 -4.30 5.71 57.26
CA THR A 383 -3.73 5.10 56.05
C THR A 383 -2.35 5.70 55.82
N VAL A 384 -1.35 4.85 55.66
CA VAL A 384 0.03 5.25 55.37
C VAL A 384 0.49 4.63 54.07
N GLU A 385 1.29 5.36 53.31
CA GLU A 385 1.92 4.83 52.10
C GLU A 385 3.22 4.12 52.48
N ALA A 386 3.33 2.83 52.14
CA ALA A 386 4.56 2.09 52.31
C ALA A 386 5.56 2.43 51.20
N SER A 387 6.84 2.46 51.54
CA SER A 387 7.93 2.77 50.60
C SER A 387 9.05 1.75 50.68
N TRP A 388 9.86 1.61 49.63
CA TRP A 388 10.91 0.59 49.59
C TRP A 388 12.06 0.88 50.58
N GLY A 389 12.25 -0.02 51.56
CA GLY A 389 13.27 0.07 52.62
C GLY A 389 14.47 -0.86 52.44
N GLY A 390 14.57 -1.58 51.32
CA GLY A 390 15.69 -2.50 51.00
C GLY A 390 15.44 -3.99 51.27
N SER A 391 14.48 -4.34 52.13
CA SER A 391 14.09 -5.73 52.44
C SER A 391 12.57 -5.98 52.32
N GLY A 392 11.84 -5.02 51.79
CA GLY A 392 10.38 -4.95 51.70
C GLY A 392 9.93 -3.49 51.63
N ASN A 393 8.63 -3.26 51.53
CA ASN A 393 8.07 -1.91 51.63
C ASN A 393 7.70 -1.62 53.08
N ASP A 394 8.43 -0.70 53.70
CA ASP A 394 8.23 -0.28 55.08
C ASP A 394 7.14 0.80 55.19
N PHE A 395 6.41 0.74 56.30
CA PHE A 395 5.46 1.76 56.70
C PHE A 395 5.50 1.93 58.22
N ALA A 396 5.21 3.13 58.69
CA ALA A 396 5.06 3.42 60.11
C ALA A 396 4.07 4.56 60.35
N ALA A 397 3.42 4.55 61.52
CA ALA A 397 2.58 5.63 62.01
C ALA A 397 2.61 5.71 63.54
N ASP A 398 2.55 6.93 64.06
CA ASP A 398 2.26 7.19 65.47
C ASP A 398 0.75 7.47 65.63
N LEU A 399 0.10 6.75 66.53
CA LEU A 399 -1.34 6.77 66.75
C LEU A 399 -1.67 7.33 68.14
N ASP A 400 -2.59 8.29 68.22
CA ASP A 400 -3.04 8.91 69.47
C ASP A 400 -4.07 8.05 70.23
N GLU A 401 -3.72 6.80 70.51
CA GLU A 401 -4.59 5.82 71.18
C GLU A 401 -4.14 5.55 72.62
N SER A 402 -4.97 5.92 73.61
CA SER A 402 -4.65 5.79 75.04
C SER A 402 -5.13 4.49 75.69
N GLY A 403 -6.13 3.82 75.09
CA GLY A 403 -6.69 2.57 75.60
C GLY A 403 -5.83 1.33 75.30
N ALA A 404 -6.21 0.20 75.90
CA ALA A 404 -5.72 -1.11 75.47
C ALA A 404 -6.49 -1.54 74.21
N GLY A 405 -5.82 -2.20 73.27
CA GLY A 405 -6.45 -2.63 72.02
C GLY A 405 -5.62 -3.57 71.17
N TYR A 406 -6.26 -4.17 70.18
CA TYR A 406 -5.65 -4.97 69.14
C TYR A 406 -5.41 -4.12 67.90
N TYR A 407 -4.27 -4.30 67.25
CA TYR A 407 -3.85 -3.56 66.06
C TYR A 407 -3.49 -4.54 64.95
N ARG A 408 -3.77 -4.16 63.70
CA ARG A 408 -3.33 -4.87 62.49
C ARG A 408 -3.13 -3.88 61.34
N ALA A 409 -2.34 -4.28 60.36
CA ALA A 409 -2.24 -3.63 59.06
C ALA A 409 -3.04 -4.40 58.01
N VAL A 410 -3.70 -3.67 57.10
CA VAL A 410 -4.46 -4.21 55.97
C VAL A 410 -4.03 -3.49 54.69
N PHE A 411 -3.80 -4.28 53.64
CA PHE A 411 -3.68 -3.79 52.27
C PHE A 411 -4.90 -4.31 51.50
N ASP A 412 -5.68 -3.41 50.93
CA ASP A 412 -6.89 -3.77 50.18
C ASP A 412 -6.52 -4.32 48.80
N ALA A 413 -7.35 -5.21 48.27
CA ALA A 413 -7.17 -5.71 46.90
C ALA A 413 -7.41 -4.59 45.88
N ASP A 414 -6.72 -4.65 44.75
CA ASP A 414 -6.97 -3.83 43.57
C ASP A 414 -7.00 -4.71 42.31
N ASP A 415 -7.08 -4.12 41.11
CA ASP A 415 -7.16 -4.84 39.84
C ASP A 415 -5.92 -5.72 39.53
N ASN A 416 -4.83 -5.56 40.28
CA ASN A 416 -3.53 -6.18 40.02
C ASN A 416 -2.97 -6.96 41.23
N PHE A 417 -3.49 -6.74 42.44
CA PHE A 417 -2.95 -7.30 43.66
C PHE A 417 -4.04 -7.80 44.61
N GLN A 418 -3.77 -8.93 45.23
CA GLN A 418 -4.59 -9.51 46.29
C GLN A 418 -4.53 -8.65 47.56
N SER A 419 -5.60 -8.69 48.36
CA SER A 419 -5.60 -8.11 49.70
C SER A 419 -4.67 -8.89 50.64
N ALA A 420 -4.02 -8.19 51.58
CA ALA A 420 -3.26 -8.81 52.66
C ALA A 420 -3.69 -8.25 54.02
N THR A 421 -3.54 -9.07 55.06
CA THR A 421 -3.73 -8.64 56.46
C THR A 421 -2.57 -9.16 57.28
N SER A 422 -2.00 -8.29 58.12
CA SER A 422 -0.90 -8.67 59.01
C SER A 422 -1.38 -9.55 60.16
N GLN A 423 -0.43 -10.06 60.94
CA GLN A 423 -0.73 -10.55 62.29
C GLN A 423 -1.38 -9.45 63.14
N THR A 424 -2.17 -9.87 64.13
CA THR A 424 -2.77 -8.97 65.12
C THR A 424 -1.87 -8.84 66.35
N VAL A 425 -1.65 -7.62 66.82
CA VAL A 425 -0.82 -7.30 67.99
C VAL A 425 -1.67 -6.62 69.06
N PHE A 426 -1.58 -7.10 70.30
CA PHE A 426 -2.23 -6.46 71.44
C PHE A 426 -1.30 -5.45 72.12
N VAL A 427 -1.79 -4.25 72.37
CA VAL A 427 -1.07 -3.19 73.10
C VAL A 427 -1.85 -2.86 74.37
N PRO A 428 -1.24 -2.96 75.57
CA PRO A 428 -1.91 -2.60 76.83
C PRO A 428 -2.10 -1.07 76.95
N ALA A 429 -3.04 -0.66 77.80
CA ALA A 429 -3.26 0.75 78.15
C ALA A 429 -1.99 1.36 78.78
N SER A 430 -1.80 2.67 78.63
CA SER A 430 -0.72 3.39 79.34
C SER A 430 -0.92 3.27 80.85
N ALA A 431 0.16 2.97 81.58
CA ALA A 431 0.16 2.89 83.03
C ALA A 431 -0.09 4.26 83.70
#